data_AF-A0A401T0F7-F1
#
_entry.id   AF-A0A401T0F7-F1
#
_cell.length_a   1.000
_cell.length_b   1.000
_cell.length_c   1.000
_cell.angle_alpha   90.00
_cell.angle_beta   90.00
_cell.angle_gamma   90.00
#
_symmetry.space_group_name_H-M   'P 1'
#
loop_
_entity.id
_entity.type
_entity.pdbx_description
1 polymer ?
#
loop_
_entity_poly.entity_id
_entity_poly.type
_entity_poly.pdbx_seq_one_letter_code
_entity_poly.pdbx_strand_id
1 'polypeptide(L)'
;MAHGGIKTSSGDYIDASWELKIAVEELGPEADPITLRVNGDVHIGGVILQLVEKIEIKKNWSDHGLWWEQKNRWVLKTNWTLDKYGIQADARLLFTPQHKSLRLQLPNLKTVKLKASFSCPVFSSIIGICKILDIRHPEELSLLKPLDDPNQRRKKKERDSEPEEEVVDLESLTPSRGTQSNDPVQTSGLDT
;
A
#
# COMPACT_ATOMS: atom_id res chain seq x y z
N MET A 1 -23.57 7.33 -32.73
CA MET A 1 -22.46 7.32 -33.70
C MET A 1 -21.65 6.06 -33.45
N ALA A 2 -21.57 5.17 -34.43
CA ALA A 2 -20.93 3.86 -34.29
C ALA A 2 -19.41 4.01 -34.47
N HIS A 3 -18.63 3.64 -33.45
CA HIS A 3 -17.17 3.53 -33.59
C HIS A 3 -16.85 2.27 -34.39
N GLY A 4 -16.40 2.45 -35.63
CA GLY A 4 -15.94 1.37 -36.50
C GLY A 4 -14.66 0.76 -35.95
N GLY A 5 -14.76 -0.43 -35.36
CA GLY A 5 -13.59 -1.26 -35.04
C GLY A 5 -12.97 -1.77 -36.33
N ILE A 6 -11.66 -1.63 -36.46
CA ILE A 6 -10.88 -2.29 -37.51
C ILE A 6 -10.95 -3.80 -37.23
N LYS A 7 -11.12 -4.63 -38.26
CA LYS A 7 -11.16 -6.10 -38.16
C LYS A 7 -9.93 -6.66 -38.89
N THR A 8 -9.33 -7.72 -38.34
CA THR A 8 -8.29 -8.46 -39.05
C THR A 8 -8.92 -9.28 -40.19
N SER A 9 -8.13 -9.76 -41.15
CA SER A 9 -8.59 -10.66 -42.22
C SER A 9 -9.21 -11.97 -41.71
N SER A 10 -9.01 -12.28 -40.43
CA SER A 10 -9.57 -13.44 -39.71
C SER A 10 -10.93 -13.16 -39.05
N GLY A 11 -11.43 -11.91 -39.10
CA GLY A 11 -12.71 -11.52 -38.51
C GLY A 11 -12.65 -11.14 -37.02
N ASP A 12 -11.46 -11.22 -36.41
CA ASP A 12 -11.27 -10.84 -35.01
C ASP A 12 -11.25 -9.31 -34.86
N TYR A 13 -11.96 -8.83 -33.84
CA TYR A 13 -11.88 -7.43 -33.42
C TYR A 13 -10.48 -7.19 -32.84
N ILE A 14 -9.76 -6.20 -33.37
CA ILE A 14 -8.59 -5.67 -32.65
C ILE A 14 -9.15 -4.87 -31.48
N ASP A 15 -9.40 -5.52 -30.35
CA ASP A 15 -9.44 -4.79 -29.10
C ASP A 15 -7.98 -4.43 -28.79
N ALA A 16 -7.71 -3.18 -28.41
CA ALA A 16 -6.36 -2.73 -28.09
C ALA A 16 -5.88 -3.29 -26.75
N SER A 17 -6.23 -4.55 -26.46
CA SER A 17 -5.91 -5.23 -25.23
C SER A 17 -4.51 -5.84 -25.27
N TRP A 18 -3.91 -5.88 -24.10
CA TRP A 18 -2.55 -6.34 -23.88
C TRP A 18 -2.50 -7.04 -22.52
N GLU A 19 -1.39 -7.71 -22.26
CA GLU A 19 -1.20 -8.50 -21.04
C GLU A 19 -0.46 -7.69 -19.97
N LEU A 20 -1.11 -7.51 -18.83
CA LEU A 20 -0.55 -6.88 -17.65
C LEU A 20 -0.12 -7.95 -16.66
N LYS A 21 1.15 -7.95 -16.26
CA LYS A 21 1.70 -8.86 -15.26
C LYS A 21 1.75 -8.19 -13.90
N ILE A 22 1.15 -8.84 -12.89
CA ILE A 22 1.09 -8.33 -11.53
C ILE A 22 1.61 -9.41 -10.57
N ALA A 23 2.72 -9.12 -9.90
CA ALA A 23 3.22 -9.98 -8.82
C ALA A 23 2.36 -9.76 -7.56
N VAL A 24 2.14 -10.80 -6.77
CA VAL A 24 1.34 -10.71 -5.53
C VAL A 24 2.22 -11.09 -4.35
N GLU A 25 2.41 -10.18 -3.41
CA GLU A 25 3.33 -10.38 -2.27
C GLU A 25 2.95 -11.60 -1.44
N GLU A 26 1.66 -11.90 -1.27
CA GLU A 26 1.22 -13.06 -0.48
C GLU A 26 1.38 -14.42 -1.15
N LEU A 27 1.60 -14.45 -2.47
CA LEU A 27 1.98 -15.71 -3.12
C LEU A 27 3.46 -16.04 -2.88
N GLY A 28 4.22 -15.08 -2.37
CA GLY A 28 5.64 -15.23 -2.07
C GLY A 28 6.55 -14.86 -3.25
N PRO A 29 7.87 -14.77 -3.01
CA PRO A 29 8.85 -14.30 -4.00
C PRO A 29 9.08 -15.28 -5.17
N GLU A 30 8.76 -16.56 -4.97
CA GLU A 30 8.94 -17.62 -5.98
C GLU A 30 7.69 -17.80 -6.86
N ALA A 31 6.60 -17.07 -6.59
CA ALA A 31 5.38 -17.21 -7.34
C ALA A 31 5.42 -16.43 -8.66
N ASP A 32 4.90 -17.05 -9.72
CA ASP A 32 4.77 -16.40 -11.02
C ASP A 32 3.77 -15.24 -10.96
N PRO A 33 4.05 -14.10 -11.64
CA PRO A 33 3.09 -13.00 -11.73
C PRO A 33 1.78 -13.41 -12.41
N ILE A 34 0.67 -12.93 -11.86
CA ILE A 34 -0.65 -13.14 -12.45
C ILE A 34 -0.77 -12.26 -13.70
N THR A 35 -1.15 -12.88 -14.81
CA THR A 35 -1.35 -12.19 -16.09
C THR A 35 -2.83 -11.86 -16.30
N LEU A 36 -3.14 -10.59 -16.54
CA LEU A 36 -4.47 -10.08 -16.84
C LEU A 36 -4.51 -9.52 -18.26
N ARG A 37 -5.57 -9.83 -19.02
CA ARG A 37 -5.82 -9.21 -20.32
C ARG A 37 -6.62 -7.94 -20.09
N VAL A 38 -6.02 -6.78 -20.36
CA VAL A 38 -6.59 -5.46 -20.07
C VAL A 38 -6.45 -4.52 -21.27
N ASN A 39 -7.25 -3.47 -21.33
CA ASN A 39 -7.08 -2.35 -22.26
C ASN A 39 -6.68 -1.06 -21.50
N GLY A 40 -6.28 0.00 -22.22
CA GLY A 40 -5.87 1.26 -21.59
C GLY A 40 -6.98 1.98 -20.81
N ASP A 41 -8.24 1.70 -21.15
CA ASP A 41 -9.42 2.33 -20.56
C ASP A 41 -9.87 1.66 -19.25
N VAL A 42 -9.31 0.49 -18.89
CA VAL A 42 -9.65 -0.17 -17.62
C VAL A 42 -9.20 0.70 -16.44
N HIS A 43 -10.12 0.90 -15.49
CA HIS A 43 -9.82 1.57 -14.24
C HIS A 43 -8.97 0.70 -13.30
N ILE A 44 -8.10 1.31 -12.50
CA ILE A 44 -7.28 0.59 -11.52
C ILE A 44 -8.13 -0.27 -10.56
N GLY A 45 -9.28 0.24 -10.13
CA GLY A 45 -10.20 -0.54 -9.31
C GLY A 45 -10.71 -1.82 -10.00
N GLY A 46 -10.99 -1.74 -11.31
CA GLY A 46 -11.37 -2.89 -12.11
C GLY A 46 -10.24 -3.91 -12.26
N VAL A 47 -9.00 -3.44 -12.45
CA VAL A 47 -7.81 -4.31 -12.49
C VAL A 47 -7.64 -5.06 -11.16
N ILE A 48 -7.81 -4.37 -10.03
CA ILE A 48 -7.71 -5.00 -8.69
C ILE A 48 -8.81 -6.06 -8.50
N LEU A 49 -10.04 -5.79 -8.94
CA LEU A 49 -11.13 -6.78 -8.85
C LEU A 49 -10.83 -8.04 -9.67
N GLN A 50 -10.40 -7.89 -10.92
CA GLN A 50 -9.99 -9.00 -11.78
C GLN A 50 -8.80 -9.77 -11.19
N LEU A 51 -7.84 -9.06 -10.59
CA LEU A 51 -6.70 -9.67 -9.92
C LEU A 51 -7.14 -10.54 -8.74
N VAL A 52 -7.97 -9.98 -7.84
CA VAL A 52 -8.47 -10.68 -6.65
C VAL A 52 -9.32 -11.90 -7.02
N GLU A 53 -10.11 -11.82 -8.09
CA GLU A 53 -10.88 -12.94 -8.61
C GLU A 53 -9.95 -14.10 -9.05
N LYS A 54 -8.82 -13.80 -9.69
CA LYS A 54 -7.82 -14.82 -10.11
C LYS A 54 -6.97 -15.39 -8.98
N ILE A 55 -6.79 -14.68 -7.86
CA ILE A 55 -5.95 -15.15 -6.76
C ILE A 55 -6.61 -16.33 -6.02
N GLU A 56 -7.93 -16.53 -6.14
CA GLU A 56 -8.70 -17.62 -5.49
C GLU A 56 -8.50 -17.76 -3.96
N ILE A 57 -7.92 -16.75 -3.30
CA ILE A 57 -7.71 -16.70 -1.85
C ILE A 57 -8.80 -15.83 -1.21
N LYS A 58 -9.60 -16.45 -0.34
CA LYS A 58 -10.59 -15.75 0.47
C LYS A 58 -9.93 -15.04 1.65
N LYS A 59 -9.58 -13.77 1.45
CA LYS A 59 -9.09 -12.88 2.52
C LYS A 59 -9.59 -11.43 2.32
N ASN A 60 -9.31 -10.58 3.30
CA ASN A 60 -9.55 -9.14 3.18
C ASN A 60 -8.42 -8.49 2.35
N TRP A 61 -8.78 -7.89 1.21
CA TRP A 61 -7.88 -7.18 0.29
C TRP A 61 -7.98 -5.65 0.41
N SER A 62 -8.73 -5.14 1.38
CA SER A 62 -9.02 -3.69 1.50
C SER A 62 -7.79 -2.85 1.81
N ASP A 63 -6.78 -3.48 2.43
CA ASP A 63 -5.52 -2.82 2.76
C ASP A 63 -4.47 -2.95 1.65
N HIS A 64 -4.79 -3.59 0.53
CA HIS A 64 -3.85 -3.81 -0.56
C HIS A 64 -3.86 -2.66 -1.55
N GLY A 65 -2.72 -2.48 -2.22
CA GLY A 65 -2.56 -1.50 -3.28
C GLY A 65 -1.57 -2.00 -4.32
N LEU A 66 -1.59 -1.35 -5.49
CA LEU A 66 -0.62 -1.60 -6.55
C LEU A 66 0.59 -0.69 -6.35
N TRP A 67 1.77 -1.28 -6.27
CA TRP A 67 3.06 -0.61 -6.28
C TRP A 67 3.69 -0.76 -7.66
N TRP A 68 4.11 0.36 -8.25
CA TRP A 68 4.82 0.38 -9.52
C TRP A 68 6.32 0.51 -9.27
N GLU A 69 7.05 -0.60 -9.48
CA GLU A 69 8.47 -0.70 -9.17
C GLU A 69 9.32 0.25 -10.01
N GLN A 70 9.12 0.31 -11.33
CA GLN A 70 9.99 1.13 -12.21
C GLN A 70 9.91 2.63 -11.89
N LYS A 71 8.76 3.10 -11.41
CA LYS A 71 8.55 4.52 -11.05
C LYS A 71 8.60 4.77 -9.54
N ASN A 72 8.87 3.75 -8.74
CA ASN A 72 8.87 3.79 -7.27
C ASN A 72 7.66 4.56 -6.70
N ARG A 73 6.46 4.20 -7.14
CA ARG A 73 5.24 4.91 -6.72
C ARG A 73 4.05 3.97 -6.53
N TRP A 74 3.19 4.35 -5.61
CA TRP A 74 1.89 3.71 -5.42
C TRP A 74 0.85 4.17 -6.45
N VAL A 75 0.00 3.25 -6.85
CA VAL A 75 -1.13 3.44 -7.76
C VAL A 75 -2.42 3.26 -6.95
N LEU A 76 -2.83 4.31 -6.25
CA LEU A 76 -3.92 4.26 -5.26
C LEU A 76 -5.26 4.79 -5.78
N LYS A 77 -5.26 5.63 -6.83
CA LYS A 77 -6.51 6.21 -7.37
C LYS A 77 -7.25 5.16 -8.20
N THR A 78 -8.22 4.48 -7.58
CA THR A 78 -9.00 3.39 -8.18
C THR A 78 -9.85 3.82 -9.37
N ASN A 79 -10.25 5.10 -9.42
CA ASN A 79 -11.08 5.67 -10.49
C ASN A 79 -10.30 6.14 -11.73
N TRP A 80 -8.96 6.09 -11.71
CA TRP A 80 -8.15 6.45 -12.87
C TRP A 80 -7.96 5.24 -13.78
N THR A 81 -7.84 5.47 -15.09
CA THR A 81 -7.55 4.43 -16.08
C THR A 81 -6.06 4.09 -16.11
N LEU A 82 -5.72 2.92 -16.64
CA LEU A 82 -4.33 2.51 -16.87
C LEU A 82 -3.60 3.54 -17.74
N ASP A 83 -4.25 4.03 -18.81
CA ASP A 83 -3.67 5.03 -19.71
C ASP A 83 -3.42 6.38 -19.02
N LYS A 84 -4.33 6.81 -18.12
CA LYS A 84 -4.13 8.03 -17.33
C LYS A 84 -2.93 7.94 -16.37
N TYR A 85 -2.61 6.74 -15.88
CA TYR A 85 -1.37 6.51 -15.15
C TYR A 85 -0.15 6.29 -16.06
N GLY A 86 -0.37 6.04 -17.35
CA GLY A 86 0.63 5.66 -18.33
C GLY A 86 1.16 4.24 -18.12
N ILE A 87 0.35 3.33 -17.57
CA ILE A 87 0.73 1.93 -17.35
C ILE A 87 0.54 1.18 -18.67
N GLN A 88 1.57 0.44 -19.08
CA GLN A 88 1.64 -0.33 -20.31
C GLN A 88 2.00 -1.80 -20.01
N ALA A 89 2.12 -2.63 -21.06
CA ALA A 89 2.35 -4.08 -20.95
C ALA A 89 3.68 -4.48 -20.28
N ASP A 90 4.67 -3.58 -20.29
CA ASP A 90 5.98 -3.78 -19.67
C ASP A 90 6.03 -3.33 -18.19
N ALA A 91 4.92 -2.79 -17.65
CA ALA A 91 4.87 -2.33 -16.28
C ALA A 91 5.00 -3.50 -15.30
N ARG A 92 5.90 -3.35 -14.32
CA ARG A 92 6.11 -4.28 -13.21
C ARG A 92 5.33 -3.76 -12.01
N LEU A 93 4.15 -4.34 -11.84
CA LEU A 93 3.27 -4.03 -10.72
C LEU A 93 3.40 -5.12 -9.65
N LEU A 94 3.45 -4.67 -8.40
CA LEU A 94 3.39 -5.51 -7.22
C LEU A 94 2.11 -5.20 -6.46
N PHE A 95 1.28 -6.21 -6.22
CA PHE A 95 0.12 -6.11 -5.37
C PHE A 95 0.51 -6.49 -3.94
N THR A 96 0.42 -5.53 -3.03
CA THR A 96 1.03 -5.61 -1.70
C THR A 96 0.21 -4.85 -0.66
N PRO A 97 0.21 -5.27 0.63
CA PRO A 97 -0.37 -4.50 1.72
C PRO A 97 0.25 -3.11 1.84
N GLN A 98 -0.60 -2.11 2.06
CA GLN A 98 -0.18 -0.73 2.30
C GLN A 98 0.35 -0.53 3.71
N HIS A 99 -0.21 -1.22 4.71
CA HIS A 99 0.30 -1.21 6.07
C HIS A 99 1.23 -2.40 6.29
N LYS A 100 2.51 -2.12 6.52
CA LYS A 100 3.51 -3.14 6.81
C LYS A 100 4.08 -2.96 8.21
N SER A 101 4.60 -4.07 8.73
CA SER A 101 5.30 -4.07 10.01
C SER A 101 6.59 -3.26 9.91
N LEU A 102 6.77 -2.35 10.86
CA LEU A 102 7.94 -1.51 11.02
C LEU A 102 8.50 -1.69 12.43
N ARG A 103 9.79 -2.00 12.52
CA ARG A 103 10.56 -1.91 13.77
C ARG A 103 11.08 -0.50 13.91
N LEU A 104 10.63 0.19 14.94
CA LEU A 104 10.98 1.56 15.24
C LEU A 104 11.77 1.61 16.55
N GLN A 105 12.98 2.18 16.51
CA GLN A 105 13.72 2.47 17.74
C GLN A 105 13.27 3.84 18.25
N LEU A 106 12.78 3.87 19.48
CA LEU A 106 12.39 5.10 20.15
C LEU A 106 13.63 5.83 20.71
N PRO A 107 13.51 7.14 21.04
CA PRO A 107 14.61 7.91 21.63
C PRO A 107 15.16 7.33 22.95
N ASN A 108 14.38 6.51 23.65
CA ASN A 108 14.79 5.79 24.85
C ASN A 108 15.57 4.48 24.55
N LEU A 109 15.98 4.28 23.29
CA LEU A 109 16.67 3.10 22.76
C LEU A 109 15.87 1.80 22.76
N LYS A 110 14.60 1.81 23.19
CA LYS A 110 13.72 0.64 23.09
C LYS A 110 13.21 0.47 21.66
N THR A 111 13.09 -0.77 21.23
CA THR A 111 12.53 -1.13 19.93
C THR A 111 11.05 -1.46 20.08
N VAL A 112 10.21 -0.87 19.26
CA VAL A 112 8.78 -1.18 19.16
C VAL A 112 8.46 -1.70 17.76
N LYS A 113 7.56 -2.67 17.65
CA LYS A 113 7.07 -3.20 16.39
C LYS A 113 5.64 -2.71 16.19
N LEU A 114 5.38 -2.00 15.10
CA LEU A 114 4.07 -1.42 14.82
C LEU A 114 3.74 -1.49 13.34
N LYS A 115 2.47 -1.34 12.97
CA LYS A 115 2.06 -1.22 11.57
C LYS A 115 2.09 0.24 11.15
N ALA A 116 2.81 0.54 10.06
CA ALA A 116 2.87 1.87 9.46
C ALA A 116 2.42 1.81 8.00
N SER A 117 1.85 2.90 7.50
CA SER A 117 1.50 3.04 6.08
C SER A 117 2.75 3.34 5.26
N PHE A 118 3.00 2.51 4.24
CA PHE A 118 4.05 2.70 3.24
C PHE A 118 3.54 3.42 1.98
N SER A 119 2.22 3.57 1.86
CA SER A 119 1.55 4.21 0.72
C SER A 119 1.41 5.73 0.88
N CYS A 120 1.38 6.20 2.11
CA CYS A 120 1.29 7.62 2.46
C CYS A 120 2.67 8.30 2.49
N PRO A 121 2.70 9.65 2.35
CA PRO A 121 3.91 10.42 2.64
C PRO A 121 4.40 10.18 4.07
N VAL A 122 5.71 10.23 4.28
CA VAL A 122 6.36 9.95 5.57
C VAL A 122 5.73 10.74 6.72
N PHE A 123 5.42 12.02 6.51
CA PHE A 123 4.77 12.87 7.50
C PHE A 123 3.40 12.34 7.95
N SER A 124 2.55 11.91 7.01
CA SER A 124 1.25 11.30 7.33
C SER A 124 1.41 9.97 8.06
N SER A 125 2.43 9.18 7.71
CA SER A 125 2.76 7.94 8.41
C SER A 125 3.23 8.21 9.84
N ILE A 126 4.05 9.26 10.07
CA ILE A 126 4.47 9.69 11.42
C ILE A 126 3.28 10.10 12.27
N ILE A 127 2.32 10.84 11.71
CA ILE A 127 1.08 11.18 12.44
C ILE A 127 0.36 9.91 12.90
N GLY A 128 0.27 8.90 12.03
CA GLY A 128 -0.32 7.60 12.39
C GLY A 128 0.45 6.89 13.51
N ILE A 129 1.77 6.86 13.44
CA ILE A 129 2.66 6.27 14.45
C ILE A 129 2.54 7.00 15.79
N CYS A 130 2.61 8.32 15.79
CA CYS A 130 2.53 9.15 17.00
C CYS A 130 1.19 9.00 17.71
N LYS A 131 0.08 8.84 16.96
CA LYS A 131 -1.23 8.53 17.55
C LYS A 131 -1.25 7.21 18.29
N ILE A 132 -0.56 6.18 17.79
CA ILE A 132 -0.46 4.88 18.45
C ILE A 132 0.40 4.97 19.72
N LEU A 133 1.47 5.76 19.68
CA LEU A 133 2.40 5.97 20.79
C LEU A 133 1.96 7.04 21.79
N ASP A 134 0.77 7.62 21.61
CA ASP A 134 0.22 8.72 22.42
C ASP A 134 1.13 9.97 22.49
N ILE A 135 1.72 10.34 21.35
CA ILE A 135 2.56 11.53 21.18
C ILE A 135 1.76 12.65 20.51
N ARG A 136 1.69 13.81 21.17
CA ARG A 136 0.81 14.93 20.79
C ARG A 136 1.31 15.78 19.62
N HIS A 137 2.62 15.98 19.50
CA HIS A 137 3.24 16.89 18.52
C HIS A 137 4.04 16.11 17.46
N PRO A 138 3.37 15.37 16.54
CA PRO A 138 4.06 14.61 15.49
C PRO A 138 4.88 15.49 14.54
N GLU A 139 4.58 16.78 14.46
CA GLU A 139 5.30 17.77 13.65
C GLU A 139 6.76 18.00 14.08
N GLU A 140 7.09 17.65 15.32
CA GLU A 140 8.46 17.74 15.86
C GLU A 140 9.30 16.50 15.57
N LEU A 141 8.68 15.45 15.00
CA LEU A 141 9.28 14.13 14.84
C LEU A 141 9.46 13.76 13.37
N SER A 142 10.51 12.97 13.12
CA SER A 142 10.75 12.34 11.82
C SER A 142 11.40 10.97 11.97
N LEU A 143 11.43 10.22 10.87
CA LEU A 143 12.07 8.91 10.82
C LEU A 143 13.52 9.06 10.36
N LEU A 144 14.45 8.52 11.16
CA LEU A 144 15.85 8.42 10.79
C LEU A 144 16.13 7.03 10.22
N LYS A 145 16.70 6.98 9.01
CA LYS A 145 17.22 5.71 8.46
C LYS A 145 18.39 5.26 9.34
N PRO A 146 18.44 3.99 9.78
CA PRO A 146 19.59 3.47 10.52
C PRO A 146 20.88 3.70 9.74
N LEU A 147 21.95 4.11 10.44
CA LEU A 147 23.26 4.25 9.84
C LEU A 147 23.77 2.87 9.39
N ASP A 148 24.03 2.73 8.10
CA ASP A 148 24.50 1.48 7.50
C ASP A 148 26.02 1.32 7.72
N ASP A 149 26.46 1.38 8.97
CA ASP A 149 27.87 1.35 9.34
C ASP A 149 28.37 -0.12 9.35
N PRO A 150 29.36 -0.48 8.53
CA PRO A 150 29.89 -1.84 8.47
C PRO A 150 30.44 -2.33 9.82
N ASN A 151 30.83 -1.43 10.74
CA ASN A 151 31.26 -1.79 12.10
C ASN A 151 30.10 -2.17 13.03
N GLN A 152 28.88 -1.68 12.80
CA GLN A 152 27.70 -2.12 13.55
C GLN A 152 27.21 -3.50 13.10
N ARG A 153 27.47 -3.89 11.84
CA ARG A 153 27.17 -5.26 11.36
C ARG A 153 28.02 -6.33 12.06
N ARG A 154 29.28 -6.01 12.42
CA ARG A 154 30.15 -6.91 13.21
C ARG A 154 29.69 -7.00 14.67
N LYS A 155 29.33 -5.88 15.30
CA LYS A 155 28.73 -5.89 16.65
C LYS A 155 27.37 -6.58 16.71
N LYS A 156 26.57 -6.54 15.63
CA LYS A 156 25.29 -7.26 15.55
C LYS A 156 25.49 -8.78 15.51
N LYS A 157 26.55 -9.25 14.85
CA LYS A 157 26.91 -10.67 14.78
C LYS A 157 27.45 -11.24 16.10
N GLU A 158 27.99 -10.39 16.98
CA GLU A 158 28.39 -10.74 18.36
C GLU A 158 27.26 -10.54 19.39
N ARG A 159 26.19 -9.79 19.05
CA ARG A 159 24.99 -9.57 19.88
C ARG A 159 23.83 -10.51 19.57
N ASP A 160 23.99 -11.44 18.63
CA ASP A 160 23.02 -12.53 18.42
C ASP A 160 23.13 -13.62 19.53
N SER A 161 24.05 -13.46 20.49
CA SER A 161 24.29 -14.44 21.57
C SER A 161 23.85 -14.02 22.98
N GLU A 162 23.10 -12.91 23.19
CA GLU A 162 22.49 -12.55 24.50
C GLU A 162 21.63 -11.26 24.43
N PRO A 163 20.62 -11.10 25.31
CA PRO A 163 19.26 -11.66 25.23
C PRO A 163 18.36 -10.89 24.24
N GLU A 164 17.21 -11.47 23.90
CA GLU A 164 16.14 -10.86 23.09
C GLU A 164 15.89 -9.41 23.53
N GLU A 165 16.16 -8.42 22.67
CA GLU A 165 15.65 -7.06 22.89
C GLU A 165 14.15 -7.18 23.15
N GLU A 166 13.65 -6.63 24.27
CA GLU A 166 12.21 -6.54 24.55
C GLU A 166 11.56 -5.67 23.44
N VAL A 167 11.23 -6.31 22.33
CA VAL A 167 10.49 -5.67 21.24
C VAL A 167 9.04 -5.61 21.70
N VAL A 168 8.59 -4.41 22.05
CA VAL A 168 7.19 -4.20 22.41
C VAL A 168 6.36 -4.31 21.13
N ASP A 169 5.52 -5.34 21.06
CA ASP A 169 4.62 -5.56 19.92
C ASP A 169 3.34 -4.72 20.06
N LEU A 170 3.17 -3.81 19.13
CA LEU A 170 2.09 -2.83 19.05
C LEU A 170 1.30 -2.96 17.75
N GLU A 171 1.46 -4.06 17.01
CA GLU A 171 0.81 -4.29 15.71
C GLU A 171 -0.72 -4.44 15.79
N SER A 172 -1.24 -4.75 16.98
CA SER A 172 -2.69 -4.81 17.26
C SER A 172 -3.35 -3.43 17.32
N LEU A 173 -2.57 -2.37 17.57
CA LEU A 173 -3.07 -1.00 17.61
C LEU A 173 -3.10 -0.43 16.19
N THR A 174 -4.21 -0.64 15.48
CA THR A 174 -4.41 0.00 14.17
C THR A 174 -4.70 1.49 14.36
N PRO A 175 -4.05 2.39 13.60
CA PRO A 175 -4.40 3.80 13.64
C PRO A 175 -5.79 3.96 13.03
N SER A 176 -6.81 4.07 13.90
CA SER A 176 -8.17 4.36 13.49
C SER A 176 -8.18 5.64 12.64
N ARG A 177 -8.61 5.52 11.39
CA ARG A 177 -8.89 6.67 10.53
C ARG A 177 -10.18 7.29 11.08
N GLY A 178 -10.02 8.31 11.93
CA GLY A 178 -11.13 8.97 12.61
C GLY A 178 -12.28 9.29 11.66
N THR A 179 -13.42 8.65 11.92
CA THR A 179 -14.73 9.06 11.38
C THR A 179 -15.03 10.42 11.98
N GLN A 180 -15.07 11.48 11.16
CA GLN A 180 -15.71 12.72 11.56
C GLN A 180 -17.21 12.43 11.62
N SER A 181 -17.72 12.17 12.81
CA SER A 181 -19.14 12.22 13.10
C SER A 181 -19.59 13.67 13.00
N ASN A 182 -20.21 14.03 11.86
CA ASN A 182 -21.03 15.23 11.79
C ASN A 182 -22.36 14.92 12.49
N ASP A 183 -22.45 15.26 13.77
CA ASP A 183 -23.74 15.38 14.44
C ASP A 183 -24.39 16.71 14.01
N PRO A 184 -25.63 16.70 13.50
CA PRO A 184 -26.36 17.93 13.25
C PRO A 184 -26.86 18.52 14.57
N VAL A 185 -26.35 19.70 14.90
CA VAL A 185 -26.86 20.58 15.96
C VAL A 185 -28.33 20.91 15.67
N GLN A 186 -29.25 20.36 16.47
CA GLN A 186 -30.61 20.86 16.57
C GLN A 186 -30.58 22.21 17.31
N THR A 187 -30.68 23.30 16.56
CA THR A 187 -30.94 24.63 17.12
C THR A 187 -32.39 24.69 17.59
N SER A 188 -32.56 24.85 18.90
CA SER A 188 -33.79 25.24 19.58
C SER A 188 -34.30 26.58 19.04
N GLY A 189 -35.51 26.59 18.50
CA GLY A 189 -36.30 27.80 18.25
C GLY A 189 -37.33 27.98 19.36
N LEU A 190 -37.01 28.86 20.31
CA LEU A 190 -38.00 29.60 21.09
C LEU A 190 -38.36 30.83 20.25
N ASP A 191 -39.65 31.05 19.95
CA ASP A 191 -40.36 32.28 20.33
C ASP A 191 -41.71 32.45 19.59
N THR A 192 -42.68 32.85 20.41
CA THR A 192 -43.99 33.51 20.16
C THR A 192 -45.16 32.69 19.61
#